data_AF-A0A1W2H217-F1
#
_entry.id   AF-A0A1W2H217-F1
#
_cell.length_a   1.000
_cell.length_b   1.000
_cell.length_c   1.000
_cell.angle_alpha   90.00
_cell.angle_beta   90.00
_cell.angle_gamma   90.00
#
_symmetry.space_group_name_H-M   'P 1'
#
loop_
_entity.id
_entity.type
_entity.pdbx_description
1 polymer ?
#
loop_
_entity_poly.entity_id
_entity_poly.type
_entity_poly.pdbx_seq_one_letter_code
_entity_poly.pdbx_strand_id
1 'polypeptide(L)'
;MAVKIRLSRRGRKKMAIYDVVVADARAPRDGRFIDKLGTYNPNTDPASININNERALKWLLNGAQPTDTVKAMLSYRGVLLQKHLQIGVLKGAITQEQADEKFEAWKASKDTAITGKVDRLTQAKIDARQKAMDAETAKNQARLDAIKKREDDAKAAAAPAVTEAPAEEETPAASAEGEESQA
;
A
#
# COMPACT_ATOMS: atom_id res chain seq x y z
N MET A 1 -36.23 14.12 16.23
CA MET A 1 -35.12 13.84 17.16
C MET A 1 -34.67 12.43 16.86
N ALA A 2 -33.50 12.25 16.24
CA ALA A 2 -33.06 10.93 15.79
C ALA A 2 -31.54 10.87 15.88
N VAL A 3 -31.06 9.87 16.63
CA VAL A 3 -29.63 9.58 16.73
C VAL A 3 -29.20 8.89 15.44
N LYS A 4 -28.16 9.42 14.80
CA LYS A 4 -27.60 8.89 13.56
C LYS A 4 -26.17 8.39 13.78
N ILE A 5 -25.84 7.30 13.09
CA ILE A 5 -24.46 6.86 12.94
C ILE A 5 -23.93 7.46 11.64
N ARG A 6 -22.98 8.38 11.75
CA ARG A 6 -22.50 9.20 10.65
C ARG A 6 -20.99 9.34 10.64
N LEU A 7 -20.46 9.81 9.52
CA LEU A 7 -19.04 10.12 9.37
C LEU A 7 -18.77 11.57 9.81
N SER A 8 -17.86 11.74 10.75
CA SER A 8 -17.23 13.02 11.06
C SER A 8 -15.92 13.13 10.29
N ARG A 9 -15.65 14.27 9.66
CA ARG A 9 -14.44 14.45 8.83
C ARG A 9 -13.28 14.94 9.68
N ARG A 10 -12.17 14.23 9.60
CA ARG A 10 -10.83 14.61 10.07
C ARG A 10 -9.86 14.67 8.87
N GLY A 11 -8.65 15.13 9.13
CA GLY A 11 -7.53 15.08 8.20
C GLY A 11 -7.33 16.39 7.44
N ARG A 12 -6.33 16.38 6.56
CA ARG A 12 -5.92 17.56 5.78
C ARG A 12 -6.62 17.62 4.43
N LYS A 13 -6.46 18.73 3.71
CA LYS A 13 -6.91 18.86 2.32
C LYS A 13 -6.31 17.71 1.48
N LYS A 14 -7.13 17.08 0.62
CA LYS A 14 -6.78 15.90 -0.21
C LYS A 14 -6.43 14.60 0.54
N MET A 15 -6.42 14.58 1.86
CA MET A 15 -6.20 13.36 2.67
C MET A 15 -7.24 13.32 3.79
N ALA A 16 -8.49 13.04 3.39
CA ALA A 16 -9.61 12.99 4.33
C ALA A 16 -9.63 11.65 5.06
N ILE A 17 -9.80 11.70 6.38
CA ILE A 17 -9.98 10.52 7.25
C ILE A 17 -11.28 10.74 7.99
N TYR A 18 -12.04 9.69 8.28
CA TYR A 18 -13.33 9.83 8.91
C TYR A 18 -13.37 9.07 10.24
N ASP A 19 -14.08 9.62 11.22
CA ASP A 19 -14.52 8.86 12.38
C ASP A 19 -15.95 8.41 12.19
N VAL A 20 -16.23 7.17 12.58
CA VAL A 20 -17.61 6.67 12.66
C VAL A 20 -18.15 7.03 14.03
N VAL A 21 -19.07 7.99 14.07
CA VAL A 21 -19.60 8.58 15.31
C VAL A 21 -21.11 8.45 15.40
N VAL A 22 -21.60 8.35 16.63
CA VAL A 22 -23.00 8.44 16.99
C VAL A 22 -23.28 9.85 17.46
N ALA A 23 -24.19 10.56 16.79
CA ALA A 23 -24.57 11.92 17.14
C ALA A 23 -26.04 12.17 16.83
N ASP A 24 -26.62 13.19 17.48
CA ASP A 24 -27.94 13.66 17.08
C ASP A 24 -27.92 14.21 15.65
N ALA A 25 -29.00 14.01 14.90
CA ALA A 25 -29.11 14.45 13.52
C ALA A 25 -28.92 15.96 13.33
N ARG A 26 -29.26 16.79 14.32
CA ARG A 26 -29.16 18.26 14.26
C ARG A 26 -27.76 18.78 14.59
N ALA A 27 -26.91 17.98 15.23
CA ALA A 27 -25.56 18.40 15.56
C ALA A 27 -24.74 18.64 14.28
N PRO A 28 -23.82 19.62 14.25
CA PRO A 28 -22.99 19.87 13.07
C PRO A 28 -22.07 18.66 12.77
N ARG A 29 -21.65 18.48 11.50
CA ARG A 29 -20.91 17.29 11.02
C ARG A 29 -19.73 16.92 11.92
N ASP A 30 -18.88 17.91 12.20
CA ASP A 30 -17.64 17.75 12.95
C ASP A 30 -17.76 18.29 14.40
N GLY A 31 -19.00 18.36 14.92
CA GLY A 31 -19.29 18.86 16.27
C GLY A 31 -19.23 17.80 17.37
N ARG A 32 -19.86 18.12 18.50
CA ARG A 32 -20.01 17.21 19.64
C ARG A 32 -20.79 15.96 19.22
N PHE A 33 -20.22 14.81 19.52
CA PHE A 33 -20.84 13.49 19.35
C PHE A 33 -21.11 12.85 20.71
N ILE A 34 -21.97 11.84 20.71
CA ILE A 34 -22.31 11.05 21.91
C ILE A 34 -21.26 9.97 22.11
N ASP A 35 -20.94 9.24 21.03
CA ASP A 35 -20.01 8.13 21.08
C ASP A 35 -19.21 7.96 19.78
N LYS A 36 -17.96 7.48 19.90
CA LYS A 36 -17.10 7.12 18.78
C LYS A 36 -17.04 5.59 18.66
N LEU A 37 -17.54 5.07 17.53
CA LEU A 37 -17.56 3.64 17.24
C LEU A 37 -16.30 3.14 16.55
N GLY A 38 -15.61 4.03 15.83
CA GLY A 38 -14.51 3.60 14.98
C GLY A 38 -13.92 4.69 14.08
N THR A 39 -13.11 4.25 13.13
CA THR A 39 -12.43 5.05 12.12
C THR A 39 -12.57 4.45 10.73
N TYR A 40 -12.54 5.30 9.72
CA TYR A 40 -12.58 4.94 8.32
C TYR A 40 -11.54 5.77 7.54
N ASN A 41 -10.64 5.08 6.85
CA ASN A 41 -9.64 5.70 6.00
C ASN A 41 -9.81 5.22 4.54
N PRO A 42 -10.36 6.05 3.64
CA PRO A 42 -10.48 5.71 2.22
C PRO A 42 -9.17 5.85 1.43
N ASN A 43 -8.12 6.42 2.02
CA ASN A 43 -6.85 6.65 1.30
C ASN A 43 -5.96 5.40 1.25
N THR A 44 -6.34 4.31 1.91
CA THR A 44 -5.65 3.02 1.83
C THR A 44 -6.36 2.11 0.84
N ASP A 45 -5.60 1.24 0.18
CA ASP A 45 -6.15 0.18 -0.68
C ASP A 45 -5.67 -1.20 -0.20
N PRO A 46 -6.57 -2.02 0.39
CA PRO A 46 -7.99 -1.77 0.65
C PRO A 46 -8.29 -0.68 1.69
N ALA A 47 -9.50 -0.11 1.65
CA ALA A 47 -9.91 0.94 2.59
C ALA A 47 -9.95 0.42 4.03
N SER A 48 -9.26 1.11 4.94
CA SER A 48 -9.15 0.70 6.34
C SER A 48 -10.44 1.09 7.07
N ILE A 49 -11.21 0.10 7.47
CA ILE A 49 -12.41 0.27 8.30
C ILE A 49 -12.09 -0.38 9.64
N ASN A 50 -12.12 0.38 10.74
CA ASN A 50 -11.99 -0.15 12.09
C ASN A 50 -13.23 0.28 12.88
N ILE A 51 -14.08 -0.67 13.25
CA ILE A 51 -15.35 -0.42 13.95
C ILE A 51 -15.44 -1.41 15.10
N ASN A 52 -15.81 -0.93 16.28
CA ASN A 52 -16.20 -1.80 17.39
C ASN A 52 -17.62 -2.34 17.12
N ASN A 53 -17.71 -3.62 16.77
CA ASN A 53 -18.95 -4.28 16.35
C ASN A 53 -19.99 -4.34 17.47
N GLU A 54 -19.59 -4.65 18.71
CA GLU A 54 -20.49 -4.77 19.86
C GLU A 54 -21.18 -3.44 20.19
N ARG A 55 -20.39 -2.36 20.23
CA ARG A 55 -20.91 -1.00 20.48
C ARG A 55 -21.83 -0.56 19.36
N ALA A 56 -21.45 -0.83 18.10
CA ALA A 56 -22.28 -0.52 16.94
C ALA A 56 -23.62 -1.28 16.99
N LEU A 57 -23.60 -2.57 17.34
CA LEU A 57 -24.80 -3.40 17.51
C LEU A 57 -25.74 -2.81 18.57
N LYS A 58 -25.20 -2.46 19.75
CA LYS A 58 -25.97 -1.84 20.83
C LYS A 58 -26.70 -0.57 20.36
N TRP A 59 -25.99 0.34 19.69
CA TRP A 59 -26.60 1.56 19.17
C TRP A 59 -27.67 1.29 18.10
N LEU A 60 -27.45 0.31 17.23
CA LEU A 60 -28.42 -0.08 16.21
C LEU A 60 -29.68 -0.72 16.80
N LEU A 61 -29.56 -1.49 17.88
CA LEU A 61 -30.69 -2.06 18.62
C LEU A 61 -31.48 -0.97 19.36
N ASN A 62 -30.79 0.04 19.88
CA ASN A 62 -31.39 1.24 20.48
C ASN A 62 -32.05 2.18 19.44
N GLY A 63 -32.08 1.81 18.15
CA GLY A 63 -32.77 2.56 17.10
C GLY A 63 -31.93 3.61 16.38
N ALA A 64 -30.61 3.67 16.60
CA ALA A 64 -29.75 4.58 15.84
C ALA A 64 -29.79 4.25 14.34
N GLN A 65 -29.93 5.29 13.51
CA GLN A 65 -30.05 5.13 12.05
C GLN A 65 -28.71 5.41 11.37
N PRO A 66 -28.10 4.43 10.67
CA PRO A 66 -26.86 4.66 9.94
C PRO A 66 -27.11 5.46 8.66
N THR A 67 -26.16 6.33 8.32
CA THR A 67 -26.07 6.97 6.98
C THR A 67 -25.62 5.95 5.93
N ASP A 68 -25.84 6.21 4.64
CA ASP A 68 -25.67 5.23 3.57
C ASP A 68 -24.25 4.61 3.50
N THR A 69 -23.21 5.44 3.51
CA THR A 69 -21.82 4.94 3.52
C THR A 69 -21.50 4.14 4.78
N VAL A 70 -22.02 4.57 5.94
CA VAL A 70 -21.84 3.84 7.20
C VAL A 70 -22.60 2.51 7.18
N LYS A 71 -23.79 2.47 6.58
CA LYS A 71 -24.58 1.25 6.37
C LYS A 71 -23.79 0.25 5.53
N ALA A 72 -23.13 0.71 4.46
CA ALA A 72 -22.26 -0.14 3.65
C ALA A 72 -21.09 -0.71 4.47
N MET A 73 -20.43 0.10 5.30
CA MET A 73 -19.34 -0.37 6.18
C MET A 73 -19.83 -1.38 7.23
N LEU A 74 -20.98 -1.12 7.85
CA LEU A 74 -21.57 -2.01 8.85
C LEU A 74 -22.05 -3.33 8.22
N SER A 75 -22.54 -3.28 6.98
CA SER A 75 -22.87 -4.47 6.20
C SER A 75 -21.61 -5.27 5.87
N TYR A 76 -20.54 -4.60 5.44
CA TYR A 76 -19.27 -5.23 5.11
C TYR A 76 -18.63 -5.90 6.33
N ARG A 77 -18.82 -5.34 7.53
CA ARG A 77 -18.35 -5.89 8.80
C ARG A 77 -19.27 -6.93 9.44
N GLY A 78 -20.47 -7.14 8.90
CA GLY A 78 -21.43 -8.12 9.41
C GLY A 78 -22.31 -7.63 10.55
N VAL A 79 -22.13 -6.40 11.04
CA VAL A 79 -22.92 -5.86 12.17
C VAL A 79 -24.42 -5.80 11.85
N LEU A 80 -24.79 -5.50 10.60
CA LEU A 80 -26.19 -5.50 10.19
C LEU A 80 -26.79 -6.91 10.14
N LEU A 81 -25.99 -7.90 9.74
CA LEU A 81 -26.42 -9.30 9.76
C LEU A 81 -26.61 -9.76 11.21
N GLN A 82 -25.64 -9.46 12.07
CA GLN A 82 -25.73 -9.75 13.50
C GLN A 82 -26.98 -9.12 14.14
N LYS A 83 -27.29 -7.86 13.80
CA LYS A 83 -28.53 -7.20 14.23
C LYS A 83 -29.78 -7.97 13.77
N HIS A 84 -29.83 -8.38 12.51
CA HIS A 84 -30.98 -9.11 11.96
C HIS A 84 -31.19 -10.45 12.68
N LEU A 85 -30.13 -11.21 12.89
CA LEU A 85 -30.16 -12.48 13.61
C LEU A 85 -30.60 -12.27 15.07
N GLN A 86 -30.05 -11.27 15.75
CA GLN A 86 -30.46 -10.95 17.13
C GLN A 86 -31.95 -10.59 17.23
N ILE A 87 -32.51 -9.87 16.26
CA ILE A 87 -33.95 -9.59 16.23
C ILE A 87 -34.75 -10.89 16.07
N GLY A 88 -34.26 -11.86 15.31
CA GLY A 88 -34.87 -13.19 15.19
C GLY A 88 -34.87 -13.95 16.53
N VAL A 89 -33.76 -13.89 17.27
CA VAL A 89 -33.64 -14.47 18.61
C VAL A 89 -34.60 -13.80 19.59
N LEU A 90 -34.65 -12.46 19.62
CA LEU A 90 -35.55 -11.70 20.49
C LEU A 90 -37.04 -11.98 20.22
N LYS A 91 -37.38 -12.34 18.98
CA LYS A 91 -38.73 -12.74 18.58
C LYS A 91 -39.01 -14.24 18.80
N GLY A 92 -38.03 -15.02 19.27
CA GLY A 92 -38.15 -16.46 19.46
C GLY A 92 -38.19 -17.29 18.18
N ALA A 93 -37.84 -16.71 17.02
CA ALA A 93 -37.89 -17.41 15.73
C ALA A 93 -36.68 -18.32 15.50
N ILE A 94 -35.55 -18.05 16.17
CA ILE A 94 -34.31 -18.82 16.11
C ILE A 94 -33.67 -18.86 17.50
N THR A 95 -32.88 -19.90 17.78
CA THR A 95 -32.06 -19.96 19.00
C THR A 95 -30.79 -19.11 18.85
N GLN A 96 -30.16 -18.77 19.98
CA GLN A 96 -28.89 -18.02 19.97
C GLN A 96 -27.79 -18.80 19.23
N GLU A 97 -27.72 -20.11 19.43
CA GLU A 97 -26.73 -20.98 18.77
C GLU A 97 -26.88 -20.97 17.24
N GLN A 98 -28.12 -21.02 16.74
CA GLN A 98 -28.40 -20.93 15.30
C GLN A 98 -28.04 -19.56 14.71
N ALA A 99 -28.18 -18.49 15.49
CA ALA A 99 -27.76 -17.15 15.08
C ALA A 99 -26.24 -17.09 14.96
N ASP A 100 -25.52 -17.61 15.95
CA ASP A 100 -24.06 -17.56 15.99
C ASP A 100 -23.44 -18.43 14.89
N GLU A 101 -23.99 -19.62 14.62
CA GLU A 101 -23.55 -20.49 13.52
C GLU A 101 -23.70 -19.80 12.16
N LYS A 102 -24.86 -19.19 11.89
CA LYS A 102 -25.11 -18.45 10.63
C LYS A 102 -24.17 -17.26 10.49
N PHE A 103 -23.87 -16.58 11.59
CA PHE A 103 -22.97 -15.43 11.59
C PHE A 103 -21.52 -15.84 11.31
N GLU A 104 -21.02 -16.87 11.98
CA GLU A 104 -19.65 -17.36 11.76
C GLU A 104 -19.47 -17.97 10.37
N ALA A 105 -20.47 -18.70 9.85
CA ALA A 105 -20.45 -19.19 8.47
C ALA A 105 -20.35 -18.04 7.45
N TRP A 106 -21.13 -16.97 7.65
CA TRP A 106 -21.05 -15.77 6.81
C TRP A 106 -19.68 -15.10 6.92
N LYS A 107 -19.16 -14.97 8.15
CA LYS A 107 -17.87 -14.32 8.43
C LYS A 107 -16.71 -15.08 7.79
N ALA A 108 -16.67 -16.41 7.90
CA ALA A 108 -15.66 -17.24 7.24
C ALA A 108 -15.66 -17.07 5.72
N SER A 109 -16.85 -17.03 5.10
CA SER A 109 -17.00 -16.76 3.66
C SER A 109 -16.47 -15.38 3.28
N LYS A 110 -16.75 -14.35 4.09
CA LYS A 110 -16.26 -12.99 3.88
C LYS A 110 -14.76 -12.87 4.08
N ASP A 111 -14.21 -13.43 5.13
CA ASP A 111 -12.77 -13.39 5.40
C ASP A 111 -12.00 -14.06 4.28
N THR A 112 -12.49 -15.19 3.75
CA THR A 112 -11.91 -15.83 2.56
C THR A 112 -11.91 -14.89 1.35
N ALA A 113 -13.03 -14.23 1.06
CA ALA A 113 -13.12 -13.28 -0.07
C ALA A 113 -12.23 -12.05 0.12
N ILE A 114 -12.09 -11.57 1.36
CA ILE A 114 -11.24 -10.43 1.71
C ILE A 114 -9.77 -10.80 1.53
N THR A 115 -9.33 -11.92 2.08
CA THR A 115 -7.97 -12.44 1.96
C THR A 115 -7.60 -12.62 0.48
N GLY A 116 -8.45 -13.27 -0.31
CA GLY A 116 -8.20 -13.42 -1.75
C GLY A 116 -8.09 -12.10 -2.52
N LYS A 117 -8.81 -11.04 -2.09
CA LYS A 117 -8.66 -9.70 -2.67
C LYS A 117 -7.35 -9.04 -2.25
N VAL A 118 -6.98 -9.16 -0.98
CA VAL A 118 -5.72 -8.63 -0.45
C VAL A 118 -4.54 -9.28 -1.17
N ASP A 119 -4.53 -10.61 -1.30
CA ASP A 119 -3.46 -11.36 -1.96
C ASP A 119 -3.31 -10.99 -3.43
N ARG A 120 -4.42 -10.76 -4.14
CA ARG A 120 -4.38 -10.28 -5.51
C ARG A 120 -3.75 -8.88 -5.61
N LEU A 121 -4.11 -7.98 -4.69
CA LEU A 121 -3.56 -6.62 -4.68
C LEU A 121 -2.08 -6.60 -4.28
N THR A 122 -1.65 -7.46 -3.36
CA THR A 122 -0.24 -7.58 -2.99
C THR A 122 0.57 -8.15 -4.14
N GLN A 123 0.10 -9.21 -4.80
CA GLN A 123 0.77 -9.78 -5.97
C GLN A 123 0.89 -8.77 -7.11
N ALA A 124 -0.20 -8.06 -7.43
CA ALA A 124 -0.18 -7.02 -8.47
C ALA A 124 0.83 -5.89 -8.15
N LYS A 125 0.96 -5.50 -6.87
CA LYS A 125 1.97 -4.51 -6.44
C LYS A 125 3.39 -5.06 -6.56
N ILE A 126 3.60 -6.33 -6.22
CA ILE A 126 4.90 -7.00 -6.35
C ILE A 126 5.29 -7.08 -7.83
N ASP A 127 4.39 -7.54 -8.70
CA ASP A 127 4.65 -7.66 -10.14
C ASP A 127 4.92 -6.30 -10.80
N ALA A 128 4.15 -5.27 -10.42
CA ALA A 128 4.37 -3.92 -10.91
C ALA A 128 5.73 -3.35 -10.47
N ARG A 129 6.14 -3.61 -9.22
CA ARG A 129 7.46 -3.22 -8.73
C ARG A 129 8.56 -3.97 -9.46
N GLN A 130 8.43 -5.28 -9.64
CA GLN A 130 9.42 -6.10 -10.34
C GLN A 130 9.61 -5.62 -11.78
N LYS A 131 8.51 -5.39 -12.52
CA LYS A 131 8.55 -4.83 -13.87
C LYS A 131 9.22 -3.46 -13.93
N ALA A 132 8.99 -2.61 -12.93
CA ALA A 132 9.66 -1.31 -12.85
C ALA A 132 11.17 -1.46 -12.62
N MET A 133 11.58 -2.36 -11.72
CA MET A 133 12.99 -2.66 -11.45
C MET A 133 13.68 -3.25 -12.69
N ASP A 134 13.05 -4.21 -13.37
CA ASP A 134 13.58 -4.83 -14.58
C ASP A 134 13.70 -3.83 -15.73
N ALA A 135 12.75 -2.89 -15.84
CA ALA A 135 12.83 -1.81 -16.82
C ALA A 135 13.95 -0.80 -16.51
N GLU A 136 14.21 -0.52 -15.22
CA GLU A 136 15.33 0.33 -14.79
C GLU A 136 16.69 -0.36 -15.00
N THR A 137 16.82 -1.65 -14.67
CA THR A 137 18.06 -2.41 -14.89
C THR A 137 18.39 -2.55 -16.37
N ALA A 138 17.40 -2.84 -17.23
CA ALA A 138 17.60 -2.89 -18.68
C ALA A 138 18.05 -1.54 -19.25
N LYS A 139 17.47 -0.42 -18.79
CA LYS A 139 17.91 0.93 -19.19
C LYS A 139 19.33 1.23 -18.72
N ASN A 140 19.66 0.85 -17.49
CA ASN A 140 20.98 1.06 -16.92
C ASN A 140 22.04 0.22 -17.66
N GLN A 141 21.75 -1.05 -17.95
CA GLN A 141 22.62 -1.93 -18.75
C GLN A 141 22.82 -1.37 -20.16
N ALA A 142 21.75 -1.00 -20.86
CA ALA A 142 21.86 -0.40 -22.19
C ALA A 142 22.68 0.90 -22.20
N ARG A 143 22.58 1.71 -21.13
CA ARG A 143 23.42 2.91 -20.96
C ARG A 143 24.89 2.54 -20.76
N LEU A 144 25.20 1.53 -19.94
CA LEU A 144 26.57 1.05 -19.73
C LEU A 144 27.17 0.48 -21.02
N ASP A 145 26.39 -0.31 -21.78
CA ASP A 145 26.84 -0.90 -23.03
C ASP A 145 27.08 0.17 -24.11
N ALA A 146 26.24 1.22 -24.15
CA ALA A 146 26.46 2.37 -25.03
C ALA A 146 27.71 3.18 -24.64
N ILE A 147 28.00 3.32 -23.34
CA ILE A 147 29.22 3.97 -22.85
C ILE A 147 30.44 3.13 -23.25
N LYS A 148 30.45 1.83 -22.97
CA LYS A 148 31.54 0.93 -23.34
C LYS A 148 31.79 0.94 -24.85
N LYS A 149 30.74 0.83 -25.66
CA LYS A 149 30.85 0.92 -27.11
C LYS A 149 31.49 2.25 -27.56
N ARG A 150 31.08 3.37 -26.96
CA ARG A 150 31.67 4.69 -27.25
C ARG A 150 33.14 4.78 -26.82
N GLU A 151 33.52 4.18 -25.70
CA GLU A 151 34.91 4.10 -25.23
C GLU A 151 35.77 3.23 -26.15
N ASP A 152 35.24 2.07 -26.56
CA ASP A 152 35.90 1.15 -27.50
C ASP A 152 36.08 1.80 -28.88
N ASP A 153 35.04 2.48 -29.40
CA ASP A 153 35.11 3.24 -30.65
C ASP A 153 36.13 4.39 -30.57
N ALA A 154 36.19 5.11 -29.44
CA ALA A 154 37.18 6.17 -29.20
C ALA A 154 38.61 5.62 -29.09
N LYS A 155 38.79 4.45 -28.47
CA LYS A 155 40.08 3.76 -28.37
C LYS A 155 40.54 3.21 -29.73
N ALA A 156 39.63 2.70 -30.55
CA ALA A 156 39.91 2.23 -31.91
C ALA A 156 40.27 3.40 -32.86
N ALA A 157 39.60 4.54 -32.74
CA ALA A 157 39.93 5.75 -33.50
C ALA A 157 41.30 6.37 -33.12
N ALA A 158 41.76 6.13 -31.89
CA ALA A 158 43.10 6.54 -31.44
C ALA A 158 44.22 5.56 -31.85
N ALA A 159 43.90 4.43 -32.48
CA ALA A 159 44.85 3.34 -32.77
C ALA A 159 45.53 3.30 -34.17
N PRO A 160 45.28 4.17 -35.18
CA PRO A 160 46.14 4.22 -36.36
C PRO A 160 47.27 5.24 -36.15
N ALA A 161 48.32 4.82 -35.43
CA ALA A 161 49.65 5.46 -35.46
C ALA A 161 50.82 4.50 -35.11
N VAL A 162 50.62 3.19 -35.14
CA VAL A 162 51.72 2.22 -34.94
C VAL A 162 51.62 1.07 -35.94
N THR A 163 51.89 1.36 -37.20
CA THR A 163 52.31 0.36 -38.20
C THR A 163 53.43 0.95 -39.04
N GLU A 164 54.63 1.03 -38.46
CA GLU A 164 55.87 0.86 -39.20
C GLU A 164 56.99 0.47 -38.22
N ALA A 165 57.31 -0.82 -38.22
CA ALA A 165 58.57 -1.42 -37.79
C ALA A 165 58.63 -2.78 -38.51
N PRO A 166 59.80 -3.38 -38.88
CA PRO A 166 61.09 -3.25 -38.20
C PRO A 166 62.39 -3.46 -39.07
N ALA A 167 63.54 -3.56 -38.36
CA ALA A 167 64.86 -4.15 -38.71
C ALA A 167 65.92 -3.19 -39.32
N GLU A 168 67.20 -3.13 -38.92
CA GLU A 168 68.06 -3.96 -38.04
C GLU A 168 69.39 -3.21 -37.71
N GLU A 169 70.08 -3.63 -36.63
CA GLU A 169 71.54 -3.49 -36.29
C GLU A 169 72.16 -2.08 -36.07
N GLU A 170 72.99 -1.75 -35.07
CA GLU A 170 73.89 -2.44 -34.12
C GLU A 170 74.07 -1.58 -32.84
N THR A 171 74.18 -2.22 -31.67
CA THR A 171 74.75 -1.70 -30.40
C THR A 171 76.29 -1.88 -30.37
N PRO A 172 77.08 -1.45 -29.34
CA PRO A 172 76.89 -0.47 -28.25
C PRO A 172 78.14 0.43 -28.00
N ALA A 173 78.08 1.42 -27.08
CA ALA A 173 79.27 1.84 -26.32
C ALA A 173 78.90 2.53 -24.99
N ALA A 174 79.62 2.15 -23.95
CA ALA A 174 79.38 2.44 -22.53
C ALA A 174 80.05 3.73 -22.02
N SER A 175 79.59 4.18 -20.83
CA SER A 175 80.42 4.49 -19.64
C SER A 175 80.37 5.90 -19.05
N ALA A 176 80.37 5.89 -17.71
CA ALA A 176 80.80 6.87 -16.69
C ALA A 176 79.83 8.02 -16.36
N GLU A 177 79.26 8.07 -15.14
CA GLU A 177 79.86 8.56 -13.86
C GLU A 177 80.30 10.03 -13.99
N GLY A 178 79.98 10.97 -13.10
CA GLY A 178 79.38 10.97 -11.77
C GLY A 178 79.44 12.41 -11.22
N GLU A 179 79.18 12.57 -9.92
CA GLU A 179 79.55 13.72 -9.07
C GLU A 179 78.82 15.06 -9.31
N GLU A 180 78.50 15.89 -8.32
CA GLU A 180 78.46 15.82 -6.86
C GLU A 180 77.95 17.19 -6.37
N SER A 181 77.68 17.30 -5.06
CA SER A 181 77.77 18.52 -4.23
C SER A 181 76.60 19.52 -4.34
N GLN A 182 75.73 19.64 -3.33
CA GLN A 182 75.88 20.15 -1.94
C GLN A 182 75.43 21.61 -1.81
N ALA A 183 74.37 21.82 -1.01
CA ALA A 183 74.43 22.59 0.23
C ALA A 183 73.26 22.17 1.13
#